data_AF-A0AA95F3Y5-F1
#
_entry.id   AF-A0AA95F3Y5-F1
#
_cell.length_a   1.000
_cell.length_b   1.000
_cell.length_c   1.000
_cell.angle_alpha   90.00
_cell.angle_beta   90.00
_cell.angle_gamma   90.00
#
_symmetry.space_group_name_H-M   'P 1'
#
loop_
_entity.id
_entity.type
_entity.pdbx_description
1 polymer ?
#
loop_
_entity_poly.entity_id
_entity_poly.type
_entity_poly.pdbx_seq_one_letter_code
_entity_poly.pdbx_strand_id
1 'polypeptide(L)'
;MAPPISIDPKTGSICLGDSVRLSANDPKAAIEHKIAEWLHGSRNHGNGYEWLDLRGFSFGGHPAALSLCFHDDCLVQAAWGVQLPNAPSEGGWPTRKAIDDEVKFVRTTLTNMIEFKDGFGRSQFPWGEVWSDFDNKGFLASNGLRYRRS
;
A
#
# COMPACT_ATOMS: atom_id res chain seq x y z
N MET A 1 -0.90 -7.94 -18.37
CA MET A 1 0.12 -7.28 -17.53
C MET A 1 -0.56 -6.95 -16.20
N ALA A 2 0.12 -7.09 -15.06
CA ALA A 2 -0.50 -6.83 -13.76
C ALA A 2 -0.85 -5.34 -13.62
N PRO A 3 -2.09 -4.95 -13.26
CA PRO A 3 -2.48 -3.55 -13.15
C PRO A 3 -1.57 -2.78 -12.18
N PRO A 4 -1.08 -1.58 -12.54
CA PRO A 4 -0.22 -0.80 -11.67
C PRO A 4 -1.02 -0.16 -10.52
N ILE A 5 -0.43 -0.15 -9.34
CA ILE A 5 -0.86 0.69 -8.22
C ILE A 5 -0.21 2.06 -8.41
N SER A 6 -1.02 3.11 -8.41
CA SER A 6 -0.56 4.49 -8.35
C SER A 6 -1.36 5.31 -7.35
N ILE A 7 -0.84 6.48 -6.98
CA ILE A 7 -1.44 7.39 -6.01
C ILE A 7 -1.60 8.74 -6.71
N ASP A 8 -2.81 9.29 -6.67
CA ASP A 8 -3.06 10.64 -7.13
C ASP A 8 -2.47 11.65 -6.12
N PRO A 9 -1.49 12.49 -6.51
CA PRO A 9 -0.79 13.36 -5.56
C PRO A 9 -1.69 14.44 -4.93
N LYS A 10 -2.78 14.83 -5.61
CA LYS A 10 -3.66 15.90 -5.14
C LYS A 10 -4.68 15.42 -4.11
N THR A 11 -5.10 14.15 -4.23
CA THR A 11 -6.24 13.61 -3.46
C THR A 11 -5.86 12.44 -2.57
N GLY A 12 -4.73 11.78 -2.83
CA GLY A 12 -4.35 10.54 -2.18
C GLY A 12 -5.16 9.33 -2.64
N SER A 13 -5.99 9.46 -3.68
CA SER A 13 -6.73 8.32 -4.22
C SER A 13 -5.75 7.25 -4.70
N ILE A 14 -6.01 6.00 -4.35
CA ILE A 14 -5.29 4.85 -4.87
C ILE A 14 -5.94 4.44 -6.19
N CYS A 15 -5.16 4.42 -7.26
CA CYS A 15 -5.59 3.99 -8.59
C CYS A 15 -5.03 2.59 -8.86
N LEU A 16 -5.91 1.65 -9.23
CA LEU A 16 -5.57 0.29 -9.62
C LEU A 16 -5.79 0.16 -11.13
N GLY A 17 -4.71 0.26 -11.90
CA GLY A 17 -4.79 0.47 -13.34
C GLY A 17 -5.60 1.71 -13.70
N ASP A 18 -6.27 1.66 -14.85
CA ASP A 18 -7.05 2.79 -15.38
C ASP A 18 -8.53 2.77 -14.95
N SER A 19 -8.98 1.72 -14.25
CA SER A 19 -10.41 1.43 -14.08
C SER A 19 -10.92 1.61 -12.66
N VAL A 20 -10.07 1.45 -11.64
CA VAL A 20 -10.51 1.51 -10.23
C VAL A 20 -9.77 2.62 -9.51
N ARG A 21 -10.54 3.54 -8.93
CA ARG A 21 -10.06 4.61 -8.08
C ARG A 21 -10.73 4.48 -6.71
N LEU A 22 -9.91 4.42 -5.67
CA LEU A 22 -10.30 4.30 -4.26
C LEU A 22 -9.91 5.59 -3.55
N SER A 23 -10.82 6.18 -2.79
CA SER A 23 -10.62 7.47 -2.13
C SER A 23 -10.88 7.38 -0.62
N ALA A 24 -10.40 8.38 0.11
CA ALA A 24 -10.66 8.50 1.54
C ALA A 24 -12.16 8.40 1.83
N ASN A 25 -12.51 7.64 2.86
CA ASN A 25 -13.89 7.42 3.31
C ASN A 25 -14.81 6.72 2.31
N ASP A 26 -14.29 6.15 1.22
CA ASP A 26 -15.09 5.27 0.37
C ASP A 26 -15.67 4.13 1.21
N PRO A 27 -16.99 3.87 1.13
CA PRO A 27 -17.61 2.76 1.85
C PRO A 27 -17.07 1.42 1.38
N LYS A 28 -16.81 0.51 2.31
CA LYS A 28 -16.30 -0.84 2.01
C LYS A 28 -17.13 -1.55 0.94
N ALA A 29 -18.46 -1.56 1.07
CA ALA A 29 -19.36 -2.18 0.11
C ALA A 29 -19.23 -1.58 -1.31
N ALA A 30 -18.96 -0.28 -1.43
CA ALA A 30 -18.75 0.38 -2.72
C ALA A 30 -17.39 0.01 -3.35
N ILE A 31 -16.41 -0.37 -2.54
CA ILE A 31 -15.10 -0.83 -2.99
C ILE A 31 -15.14 -2.31 -3.36
N GLU A 32 -15.70 -3.18 -2.52
CA GLU A 32 -15.66 -4.65 -2.67
C GLU A 32 -16.07 -5.12 -4.07
N HIS A 33 -17.15 -4.56 -4.62
CA HIS A 33 -17.61 -4.90 -5.97
C HIS A 33 -16.59 -4.55 -7.07
N LYS A 34 -15.79 -3.49 -6.89
CA LYS A 34 -14.79 -3.03 -7.85
C LYS A 34 -13.50 -3.86 -7.80
N ILE A 35 -13.22 -4.53 -6.69
CA ILE A 35 -11.96 -5.23 -6.44
C ILE A 35 -12.11 -6.75 -6.35
N ALA A 36 -13.32 -7.28 -6.56
CA ALA A 36 -13.66 -8.69 -6.31
C ALA A 36 -12.73 -9.68 -7.05
N GLU A 37 -12.26 -9.33 -8.25
CA GLU A 37 -11.35 -10.16 -9.03
C GLU A 37 -9.94 -10.30 -8.42
N TRP A 38 -9.52 -9.35 -7.59
CA TRP A 38 -8.20 -9.33 -6.94
C TRP A 38 -8.25 -9.70 -5.46
N LEU A 39 -9.44 -9.86 -4.89
CA LEU A 39 -9.63 -10.15 -3.48
C LEU A 39 -9.07 -11.54 -3.15
N HIS A 40 -8.07 -11.56 -2.27
CA HIS A 40 -7.43 -12.79 -1.82
C HIS A 40 -7.89 -13.22 -0.43
N GLY A 41 -8.25 -12.26 0.42
CA GLY A 41 -8.74 -12.55 1.76
C GLY A 41 -9.16 -11.30 2.52
N SER A 42 -9.72 -11.50 3.71
CA SER A 42 -10.09 -10.44 4.63
C SER A 42 -9.73 -10.78 6.08
N ARG A 43 -9.59 -9.75 6.91
CA ARG A 43 -9.35 -9.87 8.35
C ARG A 43 -10.20 -8.86 9.09
N ASN A 44 -11.13 -9.33 9.92
CA ASN A 44 -11.90 -8.47 10.82
C ASN A 44 -11.51 -8.77 12.27
N HIS A 45 -11.06 -7.75 13.00
CA HIS A 45 -10.59 -7.89 14.38
C HIS A 45 -11.69 -7.67 15.42
N GLY A 46 -12.93 -7.37 15.01
CA GLY A 46 -14.07 -7.15 15.90
C GLY A 46 -14.00 -5.84 16.69
N ASN A 47 -13.13 -4.91 16.31
CA ASN A 47 -12.88 -3.63 17.00
C ASN A 47 -13.12 -2.40 16.10
N GLY A 48 -13.95 -2.56 15.07
CA GLY A 48 -14.22 -1.53 14.06
C GLY A 48 -13.24 -1.53 12.89
N TYR A 49 -12.08 -2.20 13.01
CA TYR A 49 -11.13 -2.35 11.90
C TYR A 49 -11.34 -3.63 11.10
N GLU A 50 -11.32 -3.47 9.78
CA GLU A 50 -11.32 -4.57 8.83
C GLU A 50 -10.29 -4.35 7.73
N TRP A 51 -9.63 -5.42 7.30
CA TRP A 51 -8.66 -5.41 6.23
C TRP A 51 -9.11 -6.28 5.06
N LEU A 52 -8.93 -5.81 3.83
CA LEU A 52 -9.06 -6.59 2.60
C LEU A 52 -7.70 -6.72 1.95
N ASP A 53 -7.25 -7.95 1.69
CA ASP A 53 -5.98 -8.23 1.03
C ASP A 53 -6.20 -8.53 -0.44
N LEU A 54 -5.50 -7.79 -1.29
CA LEU A 54 -5.59 -7.88 -2.73
C LEU A 54 -4.24 -8.29 -3.33
N ARG A 55 -4.28 -9.09 -4.40
CA ARG A 55 -3.09 -9.58 -5.11
C ARG A 55 -3.22 -9.40 -6.61
N GLY A 56 -2.09 -9.57 -7.31
CA GLY A 56 -2.06 -9.52 -8.77
C GLY A 56 -1.81 -8.12 -9.36
N PHE A 57 -1.25 -7.21 -8.56
CA PHE A 57 -0.89 -5.87 -9.00
C PHE A 57 0.62 -5.74 -9.28
N SER A 58 0.99 -4.58 -9.81
CA SER A 58 2.38 -4.13 -9.85
C SER A 58 2.56 -2.77 -9.18
N PHE A 59 3.76 -2.49 -8.68
CA PHE A 59 4.16 -1.17 -8.20
C PHE A 59 5.55 -0.86 -8.78
N GLY A 60 5.65 0.25 -9.53
CA GLY A 60 6.87 0.60 -10.26
C GLY A 60 7.37 -0.50 -11.22
N GLY A 61 6.46 -1.32 -11.75
CA GLY A 61 6.77 -2.43 -12.68
C GLY A 61 7.07 -3.77 -12.02
N HIS A 62 7.11 -3.86 -10.68
CA HIS A 62 7.35 -5.11 -9.95
C HIS A 62 6.09 -5.66 -9.30
N PRO A 63 5.93 -6.98 -9.15
CA PRO A 63 4.76 -7.57 -8.50
C PRO A 63 4.51 -6.97 -7.11
N ALA A 64 3.25 -6.67 -6.82
CA ALA A 64 2.85 -6.05 -5.56
C ALA A 64 1.53 -6.63 -5.05
N ALA A 65 1.37 -6.57 -3.73
CA ALA A 65 0.13 -6.85 -3.02
C ALA A 65 -0.31 -5.63 -2.23
N LEU A 66 -1.61 -5.43 -2.09
CA LEU A 66 -2.22 -4.26 -1.46
C LEU A 66 -3.20 -4.73 -0.39
N SER A 67 -3.09 -4.17 0.82
CA SER A 67 -4.04 -4.38 1.90
C SER A 67 -4.78 -3.07 2.17
N LEU A 68 -6.10 -3.07 2.03
CA LEU A 68 -6.97 -1.94 2.33
C LEU A 68 -7.48 -2.06 3.76
N CYS A 69 -7.44 -0.96 4.52
CA CYS A 69 -7.88 -0.89 5.90
C CYS A 69 -9.10 0.02 6.01
N PHE A 70 -10.17 -0.55 6.55
CA PHE A 70 -11.44 0.10 6.83
C PHE A 70 -11.59 0.29 8.32
N HIS A 71 -12.20 1.41 8.71
CA HIS A 71 -12.63 1.67 10.09
C HIS A 71 -14.07 2.18 10.04
N ASP A 72 -14.98 1.51 10.76
CA ASP A 72 -16.42 1.80 10.70
C ASP A 72 -16.92 1.90 9.25
N ASP A 73 -16.59 0.88 8.45
CA ASP A 73 -16.92 0.73 7.03
C ASP A 73 -16.33 1.78 6.07
N CYS A 74 -15.47 2.69 6.54
CA CYS A 74 -14.84 3.72 5.72
C CYS A 74 -13.38 3.38 5.42
N LEU A 75 -12.92 3.53 4.16
CA LEU A 75 -11.51 3.38 3.81
C LEU A 75 -10.67 4.46 4.50
N VAL A 76 -9.76 4.05 5.38
CA VAL A 76 -8.91 4.97 6.17
C VAL A 76 -7.42 4.84 5.88
N GLN A 77 -6.99 3.68 5.37
CA GLN A 77 -5.57 3.39 5.16
C GLN A 77 -5.39 2.31 4.11
N ALA A 78 -4.22 2.28 3.48
CA ALA A 78 -3.75 1.12 2.73
C ALA A 78 -2.27 0.84 3.03
N ALA A 79 -1.86 -0.41 2.89
CA ALA A 79 -0.48 -0.85 2.99
C ALA A 79 -0.14 -1.73 1.79
N TRP A 80 1.11 -1.72 1.33
CA TRP A 80 1.53 -2.58 0.23
C TRP A 80 2.95 -3.11 0.43
N GLY A 81 3.21 -4.25 -0.19
CA GLY A 81 4.54 -4.85 -0.31
C GLY A 81 4.90 -5.05 -1.77
N VAL A 82 6.19 -5.00 -2.08
CA VAL A 82 6.72 -5.15 -3.44
C VAL A 82 7.72 -6.30 -3.48
N GLN A 83 7.52 -7.22 -4.41
CA GLN A 83 8.45 -8.31 -4.62
C GLN A 83 9.51 -7.92 -5.67
N LEU A 84 10.70 -7.58 -5.20
CA LEU A 84 11.85 -7.31 -6.08
C LEU A 84 12.46 -8.61 -6.65
N PRO A 85 12.98 -8.58 -7.89
CA PRO A 85 13.66 -9.73 -8.47
C PRO A 85 14.93 -10.03 -7.70
N ASN A 86 15.22 -11.32 -7.50
CA ASN A 86 16.42 -11.79 -6.81
C ASN A 86 16.57 -11.25 -5.37
N ALA A 87 15.47 -10.86 -4.72
CA ALA A 87 15.48 -10.43 -3.32
C ALA A 87 16.07 -11.57 -2.43
N PRO A 88 17.21 -11.35 -1.77
CA PRO A 88 17.87 -12.41 -1.01
C PRO A 88 17.03 -12.86 0.19
N SER A 89 16.87 -14.17 0.32
CA SER A 89 16.16 -14.80 1.44
C SER A 89 17.05 -15.80 2.18
N GLU A 90 16.94 -15.85 3.50
CA GLU A 90 17.58 -16.84 4.37
C GLU A 90 16.49 -17.62 5.12
N GLY A 91 16.50 -18.95 5.02
CA GLY A 91 15.48 -19.79 5.67
C GLY A 91 14.03 -19.50 5.24
N GLY A 92 13.83 -18.95 4.04
CA GLY A 92 12.51 -18.55 3.53
C GLY A 92 12.06 -17.15 3.95
N TRP A 93 12.88 -16.42 4.72
CA TRP A 93 12.60 -15.05 5.15
C TRP A 93 13.44 -14.03 4.38
N PRO A 94 12.90 -12.83 4.09
CA PRO A 94 13.70 -11.75 3.51
C PRO A 94 14.86 -11.37 4.43
N THR A 95 16.05 -11.21 3.86
CA THR A 95 17.18 -10.65 4.59
C THR A 95 16.97 -9.15 4.84
N ARG A 96 17.71 -8.58 5.80
CA ARG A 96 17.70 -7.13 6.04
C ARG A 96 18.03 -6.34 4.76
N LYS A 97 18.98 -6.82 3.97
CA LYS A 97 19.34 -6.21 2.69
C LYS A 97 18.17 -6.20 1.71
N ALA A 98 17.44 -7.31 1.56
CA ALA A 98 16.27 -7.37 0.68
C ALA A 98 15.21 -6.33 1.08
N ILE A 99 15.00 -6.16 2.38
CA ILE A 99 14.04 -5.21 2.94
C ILE A 99 14.49 -3.76 2.70
N ASP A 100 15.77 -3.45 2.95
CA ASP A 100 16.31 -2.11 2.68
C ASP A 100 16.26 -1.77 1.17
N ASP A 101 16.49 -2.76 0.30
CA ASP A 101 16.36 -2.59 -1.15
C ASP A 101 14.90 -2.33 -1.57
N GLU A 102 13.93 -3.03 -0.96
CA GLU A 102 12.49 -2.77 -1.16
C GLU A 102 12.11 -1.36 -0.72
N VAL A 103 12.50 -0.94 0.48
CA VAL A 103 12.22 0.42 1.00
C VAL A 103 12.83 1.47 0.08
N LYS A 104 14.08 1.29 -0.35
CA LYS A 104 14.76 2.22 -1.28
C LYS A 104 14.03 2.31 -2.63
N PHE A 105 13.62 1.16 -3.16
CA PHE A 105 12.85 1.10 -4.40
C PHE A 105 11.53 1.84 -4.25
N VAL A 106 10.74 1.53 -3.22
CA VAL A 106 9.43 2.14 -2.98
C VAL A 106 9.55 3.65 -2.81
N ARG A 107 10.50 4.13 -2.02
CA ARG A 107 10.76 5.57 -1.87
C ARG A 107 11.05 6.25 -3.20
N THR A 108 11.89 5.64 -4.04
CA THR A 108 12.22 6.18 -5.37
C THR A 108 10.98 6.26 -6.26
N THR A 109 10.18 5.20 -6.30
CA THR A 109 8.92 5.18 -7.06
C THR A 109 7.92 6.22 -6.54
N LEU A 110 7.79 6.36 -5.22
CA LEU A 110 6.93 7.38 -4.60
C LEU A 110 7.41 8.80 -4.87
N THR A 111 8.72 9.06 -4.88
CA THR A 111 9.27 10.37 -5.23
C THR A 111 8.90 10.76 -6.65
N ASN A 112 8.97 9.82 -7.60
CA ASN A 112 8.57 10.06 -8.99
C ASN A 112 7.05 10.20 -9.17
N MET A 113 6.26 9.52 -8.34
CA MET A 113 4.80 9.46 -8.48
C MET A 113 4.08 10.64 -7.80
N ILE A 114 4.51 11.01 -6.59
CA ILE A 114 3.81 11.97 -5.73
C ILE A 114 4.74 12.99 -5.06
N GLU A 115 5.97 13.14 -5.53
CA GLU A 115 6.98 14.03 -4.92
C GLU A 115 7.25 13.70 -3.45
N PHE A 116 7.22 12.41 -3.09
CA PHE A 116 7.54 11.94 -1.75
C PHE A 116 8.89 12.49 -1.28
N LYS A 117 8.85 13.27 -0.20
CA LYS A 117 10.03 13.84 0.47
C LYS A 117 10.36 12.99 1.67
N ASP A 118 11.53 12.34 1.63
CA ASP A 118 12.00 11.47 2.69
C ASP A 118 12.60 12.27 3.86
N GLY A 119 11.73 12.71 4.77
CA GLY A 119 12.12 13.29 6.05
C GLY A 119 11.80 12.31 7.17
N PHE A 120 12.47 11.16 7.24
CA PHE A 120 12.24 10.03 8.17
C PHE A 120 11.28 8.92 7.68
N GLY A 121 11.34 8.58 6.40
CA GLY A 121 10.52 7.51 5.82
C GLY A 121 9.05 7.86 5.70
N ARG A 122 8.69 9.14 5.82
CA ARG A 122 7.31 9.64 5.76
C ARG A 122 7.24 10.94 4.99
N SER A 123 6.10 11.18 4.35
CA SER A 123 5.78 12.45 3.72
C SER A 123 4.33 12.84 3.99
N GLN A 124 4.12 14.11 4.31
CA GLN A 124 2.82 14.68 4.65
C GLN A 124 2.18 15.35 3.43
N PHE A 125 0.88 15.15 3.28
CA PHE A 125 0.06 15.74 2.24
C PHE A 125 -1.21 16.36 2.85
N PRO A 126 -1.91 17.27 2.14
CA PRO A 126 -3.17 17.82 2.62
C PRO A 126 -4.23 16.75 2.93
N TRP A 127 -4.22 15.63 2.19
CA TRP A 127 -5.17 14.53 2.32
C TRP A 127 -4.73 13.44 3.33
N GLY A 128 -3.48 13.44 3.80
CA GLY A 128 -2.98 12.36 4.65
C GLY A 128 -1.46 12.25 4.73
N GLU A 129 -0.98 11.06 5.03
CA GLU A 129 0.43 10.70 5.14
C GLU A 129 0.74 9.49 4.25
N VAL A 130 1.93 9.46 3.67
CA VAL A 130 2.53 8.26 3.05
C VAL A 130 3.78 7.90 3.83
N TRP A 131 4.03 6.61 4.02
CA TRP A 131 5.26 6.10 4.63
C TRP A 131 5.87 4.95 3.82
N SER A 132 7.19 4.81 3.97
CA SER A 132 7.98 3.68 3.52
C SER A 132 9.21 3.57 4.42
N ASP A 133 9.20 2.59 5.33
CA ASP A 133 10.24 2.38 6.34
C ASP A 133 10.48 0.90 6.63
N PHE A 134 11.55 0.62 7.37
CA PHE A 134 11.81 -0.71 7.92
C PHE A 134 11.03 -0.87 9.23
N ASP A 135 10.15 -1.86 9.31
CA ASP A 135 9.51 -2.23 10.57
C ASP A 135 10.40 -3.20 11.36
N ASN A 136 11.00 -2.69 12.43
CA ASN A 136 11.80 -3.49 13.36
C ASN A 136 11.00 -4.63 14.03
N LYS A 137 9.68 -4.45 14.23
CA LYS A 137 8.85 -5.44 14.95
C LYS A 137 8.47 -6.60 14.04
N GLY A 138 8.03 -6.30 12.82
CA GLY A 138 7.69 -7.30 11.80
C GLY A 138 8.88 -7.84 11.02
N PHE A 139 10.05 -7.19 11.12
CA PHE A 139 11.23 -7.47 10.31
C PHE A 139 10.89 -7.48 8.81
N LEU A 140 10.25 -6.41 8.34
CA LEU A 140 9.71 -6.29 6.98
C LEU A 140 9.71 -4.85 6.48
N ALA A 141 9.54 -4.67 5.17
CA ALA A 141 9.28 -3.35 4.59
C ALA A 141 7.84 -2.93 4.91
N SER A 142 7.69 -1.77 5.54
CA SER A 142 6.41 -1.19 5.90
C SER A 142 6.16 -0.01 4.97
N ASN A 143 5.26 -0.20 4.01
CA ASN A 143 4.85 0.83 3.07
C ASN A 143 3.34 1.02 3.13
N GLY A 144 2.89 2.27 3.05
CA GLY A 144 1.47 2.54 3.06
C GLY A 144 1.12 4.01 3.01
N LEU A 145 -0.18 4.26 3.03
CA LEU A 145 -0.74 5.59 3.21
C LEU A 145 -1.90 5.56 4.22
N ARG A 146 -2.13 6.70 4.86
CA ARG A 146 -3.22 6.89 5.80
C ARG A 146 -3.90 8.22 5.51
N TYR A 147 -5.22 8.17 5.38
CA TYR A 147 -6.02 9.37 5.18
C TYR A 147 -6.16 10.16 6.47
N ARG A 148 -6.18 11.49 6.33
CA ARG A 148 -6.51 12.37 7.45
C ARG A 148 -7.96 12.15 7.84
N ARG A 149 -8.22 11.88 9.12
CA ARG A 149 -9.57 11.88 9.66
C ARG A 149 -10.07 13.33 9.70
N SER A 150 -11.20 13.59 9.04
CA SER A 150 -11.92 14.87 9.10
C SER A 150 -12.64 15.04 10.42
#